data_AF-A0A2M9IA02-F1
#
_entry.id   AF-A0A2M9IA02-F1
#
_cell.length_a   1.000
_cell.length_b   1.000
_cell.length_c   1.000
_cell.angle_alpha   90.00
_cell.angle_beta   90.00
_cell.angle_gamma   90.00
#
_symmetry.space_group_name_H-M   'P 1'
#
loop_
_entity.id
_entity.type
_entity.pdbx_description
1 polymer ?
#
loop_
_entity_poly.entity_id
_entity_poly.type
_entity_poly.pdbx_seq_one_letter_code
_entity_poly.pdbx_strand_id
1 'polypeptide(L)' 'MRVTLPNGVTVWGKTGTTFGYTNGMFTTRDLRRRLVYSFNPTTGGGNDLALVTRILSATFAP' A
#
# COMPACT_ATOMS: atom_id res chain seq x y z
N MET A 1 -0.66 7.47 -6.77
CA MET A 1 -1.45 8.06 -5.68
C MET A 1 -0.54 8.66 -4.61
N ARG A 2 -1.08 9.62 -3.86
CA ARG A 2 -0.47 10.22 -2.66
C ARG A 2 -1.37 9.88 -1.48
N VAL A 3 -0.81 9.37 -0.40
CA VAL A 3 -1.53 9.01 0.83
C VAL A 3 -0.85 9.67 2.01
N THR A 4 -1.61 10.38 2.83
CA THR A 4 -1.15 10.90 4.12
C THR A 4 -1.73 10.03 5.22
N LEU A 5 -0.86 9.39 6.00
CA LEU A 5 -1.24 8.52 7.11
C LEU A 5 -1.64 9.36 8.34
N PRO A 6 -2.36 8.78 9.33
CA PRO A 6 -2.79 9.50 10.53
C PRO A 6 -1.66 10.15 11.34
N ASN A 7 -0.43 9.64 11.20
CA ASN A 7 0.78 10.17 11.83
C ASN A 7 1.46 11.31 11.03
N GLY A 8 0.84 11.79 9.95
CA GLY A 8 1.37 12.85 9.10
C GLY A 8 2.39 12.41 8.03
N VAL A 9 2.84 11.15 8.04
CA VAL A 9 3.74 10.64 7.01
C VAL A 9 2.99 10.58 5.67
N THR A 10 3.54 11.25 4.66
CA THR A 10 3.04 11.18 3.29
C THR A 10 3.88 10.20 2.47
N VAL A 11 3.20 9.31 1.75
CA VAL A 11 3.80 8.36 0.82
C VAL A 11 3.19 8.48 -0.57
N TRP A 12 3.99 8.14 -1.57
CA TRP A 12 3.59 8.10 -2.97
C TRP A 12 3.77 6.70 -3.52
N GLY A 13 2.83 6.26 -4.33
CA GLY A 13 2.88 4.90 -4.84
C GLY A 13 1.78 4.57 -5.82
N LYS A 14 1.79 3.32 -6.29
CA LYS A 14 0.76 2.78 -7.18
C LYS A 14 0.37 1.39 -6.71
N THR A 15 -0.91 1.08 -6.83
CA THR A 15 -1.46 -0.26 -6.65
C THR A 15 -1.80 -0.88 -8.00
N GLY A 16 -1.76 -2.19 -8.07
CA GLY A 16 -2.25 -3.01 -9.17
C GLY A 16 -3.07 -4.17 -8.61
N THR A 17 -4.18 -4.47 -9.27
CA THR A 17 -5.00 -5.63 -8.95
C THR A 17 -5.40 -6.29 -10.26
N THR A 18 -5.17 -7.59 -10.37
CA THR A 18 -5.50 -8.38 -11.57
C THR A 18 -5.68 -9.84 -11.16
N PHE A 19 -6.80 -10.46 -11.55
CA PHE A 19 -7.10 -11.90 -11.41
C PHE A 19 -6.60 -12.56 -10.09
N GLY A 20 -6.99 -12.00 -8.93
CA GLY A 20 -6.64 -12.59 -7.62
C GLY A 20 -5.23 -12.27 -7.13
N TYR A 21 -4.54 -11.33 -7.77
CA TYR A 21 -3.30 -10.74 -7.29
C TYR A 21 -3.50 -9.27 -7.01
N THR A 22 -2.98 -8.82 -5.87
CA THR A 22 -2.88 -7.41 -5.53
C THR A 22 -1.45 -7.08 -5.14
N ASN A 23 -0.90 -6.06 -5.78
CA ASN A 23 0.48 -5.64 -5.63
C ASN A 23 0.60 -4.12 -5.65
N GLY A 24 1.74 -3.62 -5.20
CA GLY A 24 1.97 -2.19 -5.19
C GLY A 24 3.32 -1.82 -4.63
N MET A 25 3.68 -0.55 -4.85
CA MET A 25 4.91 0.04 -4.38
C MET A 25 4.63 1.43 -3.84
N PHE A 26 5.25 1.76 -2.70
CA PHE A 26 5.17 3.06 -2.05
C PHE A 26 6.51 3.52 -1.51
N THR A 27 6.69 4.83 -1.41
CA THR A 27 7.90 5.43 -0.88
C THR A 27 7.61 6.74 -0.15
N THR A 28 8.44 7.06 0.85
CA THR A 28 8.55 8.43 1.39
C THR A 28 9.18 9.37 0.36
N ARG A 29 9.03 10.69 0.55
CA ARG A 29 9.57 11.70 -0.39
C ARG A 29 11.08 11.64 -0.54
N ASP A 30 11.77 11.40 0.57
CA ASP A 30 13.22 11.27 0.66
C ASP A 30 13.72 9.87 0.26
N LEU A 31 12.80 8.97 -0.12
CA LEU A 31 13.06 7.59 -0.50
C LEU A 31 13.72 6.72 0.59
N ARG A 32 13.82 7.17 1.84
CA ARG A 32 14.47 6.39 2.91
C ARG A 32 13.67 5.16 3.33
N ARG A 33 12.34 5.22 3.21
CA ARG A 33 11.45 4.08 3.47
C ARG A 33 10.73 3.73 2.17
N ARG A 34 10.81 2.46 1.79
CA ARG A 34 10.21 1.92 0.57
C ARG A 34 9.46 0.64 0.94
N LEU A 35 8.29 0.47 0.35
CA LEU A 35 7.46 -0.72 0.47
C LEU A 35 7.20 -1.27 -0.92
N VAL A 36 7.40 -2.56 -1.10
CA VAL A 36 6.88 -3.33 -2.22
C VAL A 36 6.10 -4.49 -1.63
N TYR A 37 4.89 -4.73 -2.12
CA TYR A 37 4.09 -5.88 -1.69
C TYR A 37 3.45 -6.58 -2.87
N SER A 38 3.16 -7.87 -2.66
CA SER A 38 2.30 -8.68 -3.52
C SER A 38 1.63 -9.72 -2.64
N PHE A 39 0.31 -9.86 -2.77
CA PHE A 39 -0.46 -10.87 -2.06
C PHE A 39 -1.65 -11.33 -2.90
N ASN A 40 -2.17 -12.50 -2.55
CA ASN A 40 -3.35 -13.09 -3.15
C ASN A 40 -4.54 -12.94 -2.18
N PRO A 41 -5.44 -11.96 -2.41
CA PRO A 41 -6.64 -11.85 -1.58
C PRO A 41 -7.52 -13.10 -1.73
N THR A 42 -7.93 -13.67 -0.60
CA THR A 42 -8.87 -14.79 -0.56
C THR A 42 -10.31 -14.33 -0.79
N THR A 43 -10.59 -13.06 -0.56
CA THR A 43 -11.86 -12.39 -0.88
C THR A 43 -11.80 -11.88 -2.32
N GLY A 44 -12.00 -12.78 -3.30
CA GLY A 44 -12.00 -12.40 -4.71
C GLY A 44 -13.02 -11.30 -5.00
N GLY A 45 -12.61 -10.15 -5.54
CA GLY A 45 -13.58 -9.15 -6.03
C GLY A 45 -13.26 -7.67 -5.82
N GLY A 46 -12.00 -7.24 -5.94
CA GLY A 46 -11.74 -5.88 -6.44
C GLY A 46 -11.88 -4.70 -5.48
N ASN A 47 -11.73 -4.90 -4.16
CA ASN A 47 -11.53 -3.79 -3.23
C ASN A 47 -10.54 -4.10 -2.11
N ASP A 48 -9.32 -4.47 -2.48
CA ASP A 48 -8.24 -4.72 -1.52
C ASP A 48 -7.68 -3.44 -0.88
N LEU A 49 -8.28 -2.28 -1.13
CA LEU A 49 -7.79 -1.00 -0.62
C LEU A 49 -7.73 -0.99 0.91
N ALA A 50 -8.64 -1.69 1.59
CA ALA A 50 -8.60 -1.84 3.04
C ALA A 50 -7.35 -2.62 3.50
N LEU A 51 -7.00 -3.72 2.80
CA LEU A 51 -5.78 -4.49 3.08
C LEU A 51 -4.52 -3.68 2.73
N VAL A 52 -4.52 -2.99 1.58
CA VAL A 52 -3.42 -2.09 1.20
C VAL A 52 -3.21 -1.02 2.26
N THR A 53 -4.28 -0.40 2.76
CA THR A 53 -4.20 0.63 3.81
C THR A 53 -3.63 0.06 5.10
N ARG A 54 -4.01 -1.16 5.49
CA ARG A 54 -3.43 -1.85 6.65
C ARG A 54 -1.91 -2.08 6.48
N ILE A 55 -1.48 -2.54 5.30
CA ILE A 55 -0.06 -2.73 5.00
C ILE A 55 0.69 -1.39 5.04
N LEU A 56 0.12 -0.32 4.47
CA LEU A 56 0.72 1.02 4.51
C LEU A 56 0.89 1.52 5.94
N SER A 57 -0.16 1.42 6.76
CA SER A 57 -0.11 1.81 8.16
C SER A 57 0.94 1.00 8.92
N ALA A 58 0.95 -0.32 8.78
CA ALA A 58 1.94 -1.18 9.46
C ALA A 58 3.39 -0.89 9.03
N THR A 59 3.60 -0.47 7.78
CA THR A 59 4.95 -0.25 7.25
C THR A 59 5.50 1.14 7.55
N PHE A 60 4.65 2.17 7.56
CA PHE A 60 5.06 3.57 7.61
C PHE A 60 4.65 4.31 8.89
N ALA A 61 3.79 3.72 9.74
CA ALA A 61 3.68 4.13 11.12
C ALA A 61 5.03 3.92 11.86
N PRO A 62 5.35 4.73 12.89
CA PRO A 62 6.45 4.45 13.81
C PRO A 62 6.19 3.20 14.64
#